data_AF-A0A4R4H6V1-F1
#
_entry.id   AF-A0A4R4H6V1-F1
#
_cell.length_a   1.000
_cell.length_b   1.000
_cell.length_c   1.000
_cell.angle_alpha   90.00
_cell.angle_beta   90.00
_cell.angle_gamma   90.00
#
_symmetry.space_group_name_H-M   'P 1'
#
loop_
_entity.id
_entity.type
_entity.pdbx_description
1 polymer ?
#
loop_
_entity_poly.entity_id
_entity_poly.type
_entity_poly.pdbx_seq_one_letter_code
_entity_poly.pdbx_strand_id
1 'polypeptide(L)'
;MLHKIPLFFLFFFLFSSSLLAQDNEKFANMACRFIGCNRSVLHCELQQKQILVIRTSDGKELKLLCVWFPQTRGDAYELDEVTASLREKADNVLIGYGQAPGNPMFCYCLQAKKISKKIKKGEWEKYKIPLSLCDYRFGYTALSFKRKKIDKLPLPDSF
;
A
#
# COMPACT_ATOMS: atom_id res chain seq x y z
N MET A 1 -20.49 -38.60 16.01
CA MET A 1 -20.91 -37.25 16.45
C MET A 1 -20.36 -36.23 15.46
N LEU A 2 -21.19 -35.82 14.49
CA LEU A 2 -20.83 -34.86 13.45
C LEU A 2 -20.72 -33.47 14.10
N HIS A 3 -19.55 -32.84 14.06
CA HIS A 3 -19.32 -31.50 14.61
C HIS A 3 -20.21 -30.48 13.89
N LYS A 4 -21.27 -30.02 14.56
CA LYS A 4 -22.00 -28.81 14.17
C LYS A 4 -21.12 -27.61 14.51
N ILE A 5 -20.24 -27.21 13.59
CA ILE A 5 -19.62 -25.88 13.64
C ILE A 5 -20.79 -24.88 13.68
N PRO A 6 -20.88 -23.99 14.68
CA PRO A 6 -22.04 -23.11 14.77
C PRO A 6 -22.00 -22.18 13.56
N LEU A 7 -23.02 -22.26 12.69
CA LEU A 7 -23.18 -21.45 11.48
C LEU A 7 -22.89 -19.96 11.71
N PHE A 8 -23.15 -19.48 12.94
CA PHE A 8 -22.86 -18.13 13.41
C PHE A 8 -21.38 -17.73 13.31
N PHE A 9 -20.44 -18.60 13.72
CA PHE A 9 -19.00 -18.32 13.61
C PHE A 9 -18.56 -18.26 12.14
N LEU A 10 -19.16 -19.11 11.31
CA LEU A 10 -18.90 -19.16 9.88
C LEU A 10 -19.39 -17.87 9.20
N PHE A 11 -20.58 -17.38 9.58
CA PHE A 11 -21.12 -16.10 9.10
C PHE A 11 -20.27 -14.90 9.54
N PHE A 12 -19.86 -14.84 10.81
CA PHE A 12 -19.06 -13.73 11.33
C PHE A 12 -17.68 -13.65 10.67
N PHE A 13 -17.04 -14.79 10.42
CA PHE A 13 -15.76 -14.87 9.73
C PHE A 13 -15.86 -14.45 8.26
N LEU A 14 -16.91 -14.90 7.55
CA LEU A 14 -17.17 -14.52 6.17
C LEU A 14 -17.48 -13.03 6.03
N PHE A 15 -18.26 -12.47 6.94
CA PHE A 15 -18.66 -11.06 6.93
C PHE A 15 -17.48 -10.12 7.25
N SER A 16 -16.60 -10.52 8.17
CA SER A 16 -15.39 -9.75 8.48
C SER A 16 -14.40 -9.75 7.31
N SER A 17 -14.26 -10.89 6.63
CA SER A 17 -13.38 -11.04 5.47
C SER A 17 -13.89 -10.25 4.25
N SER A 18 -15.21 -10.21 4.03
CA SER A 18 -15.82 -9.47 2.92
C SER A 18 -15.67 -7.96 3.10
N LEU A 19 -15.80 -7.45 4.33
CA LEU A 19 -15.62 -6.03 4.64
C LEU A 19 -14.16 -5.58 4.39
N LEU A 20 -13.18 -6.37 4.82
CA LEU A 20 -11.77 -6.07 4.60
C LEU A 20 -11.41 -6.10 3.10
N ALA A 21 -11.90 -7.10 2.36
CA ALA A 21 -11.71 -7.19 0.92
C ALA A 21 -12.30 -5.97 0.18
N GLN A 22 -13.47 -5.50 0.63
CA GLN A 22 -14.12 -4.30 0.08
C GLN A 22 -13.32 -3.03 0.39
N ASP A 23 -12.75 -2.90 1.59
CA ASP A 23 -11.96 -1.73 1.95
C ASP A 23 -10.60 -1.69 1.27
N ASN A 24 -9.95 -2.85 1.09
CA ASN A 24 -8.76 -2.96 0.24
C ASN A 24 -9.08 -2.54 -1.20
N GLU A 25 -10.22 -2.97 -1.77
CA GLU A 25 -10.66 -2.59 -3.12
C GLU A 25 -10.92 -1.07 -3.22
N LYS A 26 -11.60 -0.47 -2.22
CA LYS A 26 -11.78 1.00 -2.18
C LYS A 26 -10.45 1.75 -2.13
N PHE A 27 -9.53 1.29 -1.28
CA PHE A 27 -8.20 1.89 -1.17
C PHE A 27 -7.41 1.73 -2.47
N ALA A 28 -7.46 0.56 -3.11
CA ALA A 28 -6.80 0.29 -4.37
C ALA A 28 -7.32 1.17 -5.51
N ASN A 29 -8.64 1.37 -5.59
CA ASN A 29 -9.25 2.30 -6.56
C ASN A 29 -8.79 3.74 -6.36
N MET A 30 -8.76 4.21 -5.09
CA MET A 30 -8.22 5.52 -4.76
C MET A 30 -6.74 5.61 -5.17
N ALA A 31 -5.91 4.66 -4.74
CA ALA A 31 -4.49 4.64 -5.09
C ALA A 31 -4.26 4.63 -6.61
N CYS A 32 -5.03 3.83 -7.36
CA CYS A 32 -4.97 3.79 -8.83
C CYS A 32 -5.23 5.17 -9.44
N ARG A 33 -6.25 5.89 -8.97
CA ARG A 33 -6.58 7.23 -9.45
C ARG A 33 -5.45 8.22 -9.21
N PHE A 34 -4.91 8.27 -7.99
CA PHE A 34 -3.83 9.22 -7.65
C PHE A 34 -2.51 8.85 -8.33
N ILE A 35 -2.13 7.57 -8.33
CA ILE A 35 -0.90 7.10 -8.99
C ILE A 35 -1.01 7.26 -10.51
N GLY A 36 -2.19 7.06 -11.11
CA GLY A 36 -2.42 7.31 -12.53
C GLY A 36 -2.26 8.77 -12.94
N CYS A 37 -2.43 9.72 -12.01
CA CYS A 37 -2.14 11.14 -12.23
C CYS A 37 -0.66 11.52 -12.02
N ASN A 38 0.18 10.56 -11.63
CA ASN A 38 1.58 10.80 -11.36
C ASN A 38 2.38 10.96 -12.65
N ARG A 39 3.10 12.08 -12.80
CA ARG A 39 3.89 12.38 -14.02
C ARG A 39 4.99 11.36 -14.31
N SER A 40 5.43 10.61 -13.30
CA SER A 40 6.45 9.57 -13.43
C SER A 40 5.86 8.21 -13.82
N VAL A 41 4.53 8.09 -13.93
CA VAL A 41 3.79 6.86 -14.26
C VAL A 41 3.12 7.05 -15.62
N LEU A 42 3.45 6.18 -16.57
CA LEU A 42 2.88 6.18 -17.92
C LEU A 42 1.56 5.43 -17.99
N HIS A 43 1.42 4.38 -17.18
CA HIS A 43 0.23 3.54 -17.13
C HIS A 43 0.02 3.03 -15.71
N CYS A 44 -1.25 2.96 -15.28
CA CYS A 44 -1.65 2.43 -13.99
C CYS A 44 -2.99 1.70 -14.16
N GLU A 45 -3.01 0.41 -13.87
CA GLU A 45 -4.19 -0.44 -13.99
C GLU A 45 -4.44 -1.20 -12.69
N LEU A 46 -5.71 -1.31 -12.29
CA LEU A 46 -6.13 -2.16 -11.17
C LEU A 46 -6.46 -3.57 -11.67
N GLN A 47 -5.70 -4.55 -11.21
CA GLN A 47 -5.90 -5.97 -11.45
C GLN A 47 -6.27 -6.70 -10.15
N GLN A 48 -7.07 -7.76 -10.27
CA GLN A 48 -7.46 -8.62 -9.13
C GLN A 48 -8.01 -7.84 -7.93
N LYS A 49 -8.64 -6.68 -8.18
CA LYS A 49 -9.24 -5.76 -7.20
C LYS A 49 -8.29 -5.12 -6.18
N GLN A 50 -7.04 -5.57 -6.07
CA GLN A 50 -6.09 -5.08 -5.06
C GLN A 50 -4.65 -4.92 -5.60
N ILE A 51 -4.31 -5.43 -6.78
CA ILE A 51 -2.97 -5.26 -7.37
C ILE A 51 -3.01 -4.12 -8.37
N LEU A 52 -2.18 -3.10 -8.15
CA LEU A 52 -1.91 -2.09 -9.18
C LEU A 52 -0.71 -2.53 -10.00
N VAL A 53 -0.89 -2.61 -11.31
CA VAL A 53 0.21 -2.72 -12.27
C VAL A 53 0.53 -1.32 -12.75
N ILE A 54 1.73 -0.85 -12.42
CA ILE A 54 2.20 0.47 -12.83
C ILE A 54 3.36 0.33 -13.80
N ARG A 55 3.34 1.12 -14.86
CA ARG A 55 4.48 1.30 -15.75
C ARG A 55 5.05 2.69 -15.55
N THR A 56 6.28 2.78 -15.07
CA THR A 56 6.95 4.05 -14.83
C THR A 56 7.60 4.58 -16.11
N SER A 57 7.86 5.88 -16.12
CA SER A 57 8.49 6.61 -17.23
C SER A 57 9.90 6.12 -17.58
N ASP A 58 10.59 5.47 -16.65
CA ASP A 58 11.88 4.79 -16.88
C ASP A 58 11.72 3.37 -17.47
N GLY A 59 10.51 2.99 -17.86
CA GLY A 59 10.21 1.73 -18.55
C GLY A 59 10.03 0.53 -17.63
N LYS A 60 10.15 0.69 -16.30
CA LYS A 60 9.92 -0.40 -15.36
C LYS A 60 8.43 -0.67 -15.17
N GLU A 61 8.09 -1.94 -15.05
CA GLU A 61 6.77 -2.38 -14.59
C GLU A 61 6.88 -2.82 -13.13
N LEU A 62 5.91 -2.44 -12.30
CA LEU A 62 5.85 -2.82 -10.90
C LEU A 62 4.42 -3.24 -10.52
N LYS A 63 4.33 -4.26 -9.69
CA LYS A 63 3.09 -4.74 -9.07
C LYS A 63 3.02 -4.28 -7.63
N LEU A 64 2.03 -3.44 -7.31
CA LEU A 64 1.76 -2.93 -5.97
C LEU A 64 0.52 -3.60 -5.41
N LEU A 65 0.66 -4.41 -4.37
CA LEU A 65 -0.48 -4.91 -3.61
C LEU A 65 -0.99 -3.79 -2.67
N CYS A 66 -2.24 -3.36 -2.85
CA CYS A 66 -2.89 -2.36 -2.01
C CYS A 66 -3.59 -3.02 -0.82
N VAL A 67 -3.23 -2.57 0.39
CA VAL A 67 -3.79 -3.08 1.65
C VAL A 67 -4.26 -1.91 2.49
N TRP A 68 -5.47 -2.00 3.04
CA TRP A 68 -6.05 -1.03 3.95
C TRP A 68 -5.96 -1.50 5.39
N PHE A 69 -5.44 -0.66 6.28
CA PHE A 69 -5.43 -0.88 7.71
C PHE A 69 -6.16 0.25 8.44
N PRO A 70 -7.30 -0.03 9.10
CA PRO A 70 -8.01 0.98 9.86
C PRO A 70 -7.19 1.43 11.07
N GLN A 71 -7.29 2.71 11.42
CA GLN A 71 -6.73 3.24 12.65
C GLN A 71 -7.51 2.69 13.85
N THR A 72 -6.93 1.73 14.55
CA THR A 72 -7.49 1.15 15.78
C THR A 72 -6.58 1.46 16.98
N ARG A 73 -7.02 1.08 18.19
CA ARG A 73 -6.18 1.15 19.40
C ARG A 73 -5.06 0.11 19.41
N GLY A 74 -5.20 -0.96 18.63
CA GLY A 74 -4.17 -2.00 18.49
C GLY A 74 -3.07 -1.59 17.51
N ASP A 75 -1.93 -2.25 17.63
CA ASP A 75 -0.78 -2.06 16.74
C ASP A 75 -0.52 -3.26 15.82
N ALA A 76 -1.25 -4.36 15.98
CA ALA A 76 -1.10 -5.59 15.21
C ALA A 76 -2.22 -5.73 14.17
N TYR A 77 -1.81 -6.09 12.95
CA TYR A 77 -2.67 -6.28 11.81
C TYR A 77 -2.35 -7.63 11.16
N GLU A 78 -3.35 -8.21 10.48
CA GLU A 78 -3.20 -9.48 9.80
C GLU A 78 -3.74 -9.39 8.38
N LEU A 79 -2.97 -9.91 7.43
CA LEU A 79 -3.43 -10.12 6.06
C LEU A 79 -4.34 -11.35 6.04
N ASP A 80 -5.52 -11.21 5.43
CA ASP A 80 -6.34 -12.37 5.11
C ASP A 80 -5.63 -13.29 4.11
N GLU A 81 -6.09 -14.54 3.97
CA GLU A 81 -5.43 -15.55 3.13
C GLU A 81 -5.35 -15.13 1.66
N VAL A 82 -6.34 -14.40 1.15
CA VAL A 82 -6.37 -13.94 -0.24
C VAL A 82 -5.30 -12.86 -0.44
N THR A 83 -5.27 -11.86 0.44
CA THR A 83 -4.27 -10.79 0.42
C THR A 83 -2.85 -11.36 0.62
N ALA A 84 -2.67 -12.34 1.51
CA ALA A 84 -1.40 -13.01 1.72
C ALA A 84 -0.94 -13.81 0.48
N SER A 85 -1.86 -14.45 -0.25
CA SER A 85 -1.58 -15.13 -1.52
C SER A 85 -1.20 -14.15 -2.63
N LEU A 86 -1.90 -13.01 -2.72
CA LEU A 86 -1.60 -11.95 -3.69
C LEU A 86 -0.23 -11.29 -3.42
N ARG A 87 0.21 -11.22 -2.16
CA ARG A 87 1.51 -10.67 -1.77
C ARG A 87 2.66 -11.37 -2.48
N GLU A 88 2.58 -12.68 -2.68
CA GLU A 88 3.62 -13.47 -3.37
C GLU A 88 3.79 -13.08 -4.84
N LYS A 89 2.81 -12.39 -5.43
CA LYS A 89 2.80 -11.94 -6.84
C LYS A 89 3.15 -10.46 -6.99
N ALA A 90 3.37 -9.75 -5.89
CA ALA A 90 3.60 -8.31 -5.87
C ALA A 90 5.08 -7.99 -5.59
N ASP A 91 5.58 -6.91 -6.19
CA ASP A 91 6.92 -6.41 -5.90
C ASP A 91 6.94 -5.65 -4.57
N ASN A 92 5.92 -4.82 -4.37
CA ASN A 92 5.74 -4.00 -3.18
C ASN A 92 4.30 -4.09 -2.67
N VAL A 93 4.12 -3.75 -1.40
CA VAL A 93 2.83 -3.52 -0.78
C VAL A 93 2.70 -2.02 -0.53
N LEU A 94 1.59 -1.45 -0.98
CA LEU A 94 1.14 -0.12 -0.64
C LEU A 94 0.11 -0.24 0.49
N ILE A 95 0.45 0.25 1.68
CA ILE A 95 -0.44 0.25 2.83
C ILE A 95 -1.10 1.61 2.95
N GLY A 96 -2.42 1.66 2.97
CA GLY A 96 -3.21 2.81 3.41
C GLY A 96 -3.57 2.67 4.88
N TYR A 97 -3.46 3.75 5.64
CA TYR A 97 -3.79 3.77 7.06
C TYR A 97 -4.62 4.99 7.42
N GLY A 98 -5.69 4.81 8.20
CA GLY A 98 -6.51 5.91 8.71
C GLY A 98 -7.95 5.50 8.98
N GLN A 99 -8.86 6.46 8.89
CA GLN A 99 -10.28 6.25 9.17
C GLN A 99 -11.07 5.75 7.96
N ALA A 100 -10.73 6.19 6.74
CA ALA A 100 -11.46 5.83 5.53
C ALA A 100 -10.51 5.44 4.38
N PRO A 101 -10.75 4.32 3.68
CA PRO A 101 -9.87 3.84 2.60
C PRO A 101 -9.78 4.80 1.41
N GLY A 102 -10.83 5.60 1.16
CA GLY A 102 -10.82 6.63 0.13
C GLY A 102 -10.07 7.91 0.49
N ASN A 103 -9.63 8.05 1.75
CA ASN A 103 -8.88 9.20 2.24
C ASN A 103 -7.93 8.76 3.36
N PRO A 104 -6.84 8.03 3.03
CA PRO A 104 -5.86 7.56 4.00
C PRO A 104 -5.22 8.76 4.71
N MET A 105 -5.01 8.64 6.02
CA MET A 105 -4.18 9.61 6.74
C MET A 105 -2.72 9.49 6.30
N PHE A 106 -2.24 8.26 6.13
CA PHE A 106 -0.88 7.96 5.69
C PHE A 106 -0.85 6.79 4.71
N CYS A 107 0.10 6.86 3.78
CA CYS A 107 0.45 5.75 2.90
C CYS A 107 1.88 5.28 3.19
N TYR A 108 2.13 3.98 3.09
CA TYR A 108 3.45 3.36 3.28
C TYR A 108 3.74 2.44 2.09
N CYS A 109 4.98 2.36 1.63
CA CYS A 109 5.35 1.47 0.54
C CYS A 109 6.65 0.72 0.84
N LEU A 110 6.56 -0.61 0.83
CA LEU A 110 7.65 -1.51 1.17
C LEU A 110 7.62 -2.77 0.31
N GLN A 111 8.77 -3.43 0.19
CA GLN A 111 8.88 -4.67 -0.58
C GLN A 111 7.97 -5.75 0.01
N ALA A 112 7.23 -6.46 -0.84
CA ALA A 112 6.25 -7.46 -0.42
C ALA A 112 6.88 -8.57 0.42
N LYS A 113 8.09 -9.01 0.06
CA LYS A 113 8.89 -10.00 0.81
C LYS A 113 9.27 -9.60 2.23
N LYS A 114 9.18 -8.30 2.59
CA LYS A 114 9.49 -7.81 3.95
C LYS A 114 8.27 -7.79 4.87
N ILE A 115 7.09 -8.09 4.34
CA ILE A 115 5.84 -8.14 5.09
C ILE A 115 5.52 -9.59 5.43
N SER A 116 5.37 -9.88 6.72
CA SER A 116 4.78 -11.12 7.24
C SER A 116 3.25 -11.08 7.14
N LYS A 117 2.58 -12.21 7.41
CA LYS A 117 1.12 -12.26 7.45
C LYS A 117 0.56 -11.45 8.62
N LYS A 118 1.17 -11.58 9.79
CA LYS A 118 0.93 -10.71 10.96
C LYS A 118 1.99 -9.64 11.01
N ILE A 119 1.58 -8.39 11.20
CA ILE A 119 2.46 -7.25 11.04
C ILE A 119 2.14 -6.23 12.13
N LYS A 120 3.19 -5.66 12.71
CA LYS A 120 3.03 -4.56 13.68
C LYS A 120 3.24 -3.21 13.02
N LYS A 121 2.48 -2.21 13.44
CA LYS A 121 2.56 -0.85 12.90
C LYS A 121 3.99 -0.29 12.93
N GLY A 122 4.71 -0.50 14.02
CA GLY A 122 6.10 -0.06 14.17
C GLY A 122 7.07 -0.66 13.13
N GLU A 123 6.73 -1.80 12.51
CA GLU A 123 7.58 -2.46 11.52
C GLU A 123 7.52 -1.77 10.15
N TRP A 124 6.37 -1.16 9.79
CA TRP A 124 6.21 -0.45 8.53
C TRP A 124 6.29 1.07 8.61
N GLU A 125 6.22 1.68 9.81
CA GLU A 125 6.17 3.15 9.95
C GLU A 125 7.34 3.88 9.27
N LYS A 126 8.53 3.28 9.27
CA LYS A 126 9.73 3.82 8.60
C LYS A 126 9.62 3.89 7.08
N TYR A 127 8.65 3.22 6.47
CA TYR A 127 8.40 3.23 5.02
C TYR A 127 7.28 4.18 4.62
N LYS A 128 6.93 5.13 5.50
CA LYS A 128 5.96 6.17 5.23
C LYS A 128 6.35 6.94 3.97
N ILE A 129 5.40 7.09 3.05
CA ILE A 129 5.56 7.92 1.88
C ILE A 129 5.49 9.40 2.34
N PRO A 130 6.53 10.21 2.08
CA PRO A 130 6.55 11.60 2.54
C PRO A 130 5.79 12.56 1.62
N LEU A 131 5.43 12.12 0.41
CA LEU A 131 4.73 12.89 -0.62
C LEU A 131 3.33 12.32 -0.89
N SER A 132 2.52 13.08 -1.62
CA SER A 132 1.27 12.55 -2.18
C SER A 132 1.58 11.37 -3.14
N LEU A 133 0.62 10.46 -3.33
CA LEU A 133 0.79 9.36 -4.30
C LEU A 133 0.94 9.90 -5.75
N CYS A 134 0.39 11.08 -6.06
CA CYS A 134 0.56 11.76 -7.34
C CYS A 134 1.99 12.27 -7.59
N ASP A 135 2.78 12.47 -6.54
CA ASP A 135 4.13 13.03 -6.65
C ASP A 135 5.23 12.02 -6.28
N TYR A 136 4.85 10.88 -5.70
CA TYR A 136 5.79 9.87 -5.25
C TYR A 136 6.42 9.08 -6.41
N ARG A 137 7.75 8.95 -6.44
CA ARG A 137 8.44 8.16 -7.47
C ARG A 137 8.52 6.70 -7.08
N PHE A 138 7.64 5.89 -7.66
CA PHE A 138 7.70 4.43 -7.56
C PHE A 138 8.90 3.88 -8.35
N GLY A 139 9.50 2.77 -7.90
CA GLY A 139 10.64 2.12 -8.58
C GLY A 139 12.03 2.64 -8.20
N TYR A 140 12.10 3.76 -7.49
CA TYR A 140 13.27 4.12 -6.69
C TYR A 140 13.04 3.55 -5.30
N THR A 141 13.90 2.63 -4.86
CA THR A 141 13.83 2.10 -3.49
C THR A 141 13.74 3.28 -2.51
N ALA A 142 12.91 3.15 -1.46
CA ALA A 142 12.81 4.14 -0.38
C ALA A 142 14.18 4.46 0.27
N LEU A 143 15.20 3.62 0.03
CA LEU A 143 16.60 3.85 0.36
C LEU A 143 17.29 4.98 -0.45
N SER A 144 16.73 5.41 -1.59
CA SER A 144 17.24 6.54 -2.38
C SER A 144 16.68 7.89 -1.91
N PHE A 145 15.62 7.89 -1.10
CA PHE A 145 15.20 9.05 -0.29
C PHE A 145 16.05 9.20 0.97
N LYS A 146 17.32 8.77 0.96
CA LYS A 146 18.33 9.56 1.68
C LYS A 146 18.18 10.95 1.10
N ARG A 147 17.62 11.89 1.86
CA ARG A 147 17.69 13.32 1.58
C ARG A 147 19.08 13.54 0.99
N LYS A 148 19.18 13.80 -0.32
CA LYS A 148 20.32 14.57 -0.80
C LYS A 148 20.19 15.83 0.05
N LYS A 149 21.09 15.96 1.01
CA LYS A 149 21.37 17.23 1.67
C LYS A 149 21.39 18.21 0.51
N ILE A 150 20.51 19.20 0.54
CA ILE A 150 20.58 20.28 -0.44
C ILE A 150 21.94 20.89 -0.15
N ASP A 151 22.96 20.46 -0.89
CA ASP A 151 24.22 21.15 -0.94
C ASP A 151 23.82 22.53 -1.44
N LYS A 152 24.01 23.51 -0.55
CA LYS A 152 23.66 24.91 -0.76
C LYS A 152 24.06 25.25 -2.20
N LEU A 153 23.08 25.56 -3.05
CA LEU A 153 23.41 26.22 -4.30
C LEU A 153 24.24 27.45 -3.92
N PRO A 154 25.42 27.67 -4.53
CA PRO A 154 26.08 28.94 -4.37
C PRO A 154 25.11 30.02 -4.83
N LEU A 155 24.88 31.00 -3.95
CA LEU A 155 24.17 32.23 -4.32
C LEU A 155 24.88 32.80 -5.55
N PRO A 156 24.15 33.25 -6.59
CA PRO A 156 24.79 33.93 -7.69
C PRO A 156 25.49 35.17 -7.13
N ASP A 157 26.78 35.30 -7.43
CA ASP A 157 27.55 36.50 -7.13
C ASP A 157 26.81 37.68 -7.77
N SER A 158 26.27 38.54 -6.91
CA SER A 158 25.67 39.81 -7.29
C SER A 158 26.75 40.67 -7.95
N PHE A 159 26.52 41.04 -9.21
CA PHE A 159 27.22 42.10 -9.92
C PHE A 159 27.06 43.45 -9.20
#